data_AF-A0A413QYK2-F1
#
_entry.id   AF-A0A413QYK2-F1
#
_cell.length_a   1.000
_cell.length_b   1.000
_cell.length_c   1.000
_cell.angle_alpha   90.00
_cell.angle_beta   90.00
_cell.angle_gamma   90.00
#
_symmetry.space_group_name_H-M   'P 1'
#
loop_
_entity.id
_entity.type
_entity.pdbx_description
1 polymer ?
#
loop_
_entity_poly.entity_id
_entity_poly.type
_entity_poly.pdbx_seq_one_letter_code
_entity_poly.pdbx_strand_id
1 'polypeptide(L)'
;MSLKEELLQDMKTAMKAKEAGKTALSVIRMVRNSIRNTEINGKCELDDAGVAAVIAKEMKQRKESLAEFEKAGRSDLADQTKAEMAVLEKYMPKQLTEDEVAQIVRDAIAGQDVSSLKMGDVMKLVMPKVKGRADGKLVSQTVRKILQSK
;
A
#
# COMPACT_ATOMS: atom_id res chain seq x y z
N MET A 1 -5.77 16.47 -11.72
CA MET A 1 -6.66 16.39 -10.54
C MET A 1 -5.86 15.70 -9.45
N SER A 2 -5.87 16.24 -8.22
CA SER A 2 -5.19 15.63 -7.07
C SER A 2 -5.91 14.35 -6.62
N LEU A 3 -5.23 13.49 -5.86
CA LEU A 3 -5.84 12.28 -5.30
C LEU A 3 -7.00 12.61 -4.36
N LYS A 4 -6.92 13.71 -3.61
CA LYS A 4 -8.01 14.17 -2.72
C LYS A 4 -9.28 14.55 -3.49
N GLU A 5 -9.10 15.19 -4.65
CA GLU A 5 -10.20 15.56 -5.55
C GLU A 5 -10.77 14.32 -6.25
N GLU A 6 -9.92 13.39 -6.69
CA GLU A 6 -10.35 12.12 -7.28
C GLU A 6 -11.23 11.31 -6.32
N LEU A 7 -10.76 11.11 -5.09
CA LEU A 7 -11.54 10.48 -4.03
C LEU A 7 -12.86 11.21 -3.76
N LEU A 8 -12.92 12.54 -3.95
CA LEU A 8 -14.17 13.31 -3.73
C LEU A 8 -15.17 13.04 -4.85
N GLN A 9 -14.70 13.04 -6.10
CA GLN A 9 -15.53 12.78 -7.25
C GLN A 9 -16.05 11.34 -7.23
N ASP A 10 -15.20 10.36 -6.95
CA ASP A 10 -15.60 8.96 -6.89
C ASP A 10 -16.53 8.66 -5.73
N MET A 11 -16.38 9.35 -4.59
CA MET A 11 -17.36 9.29 -3.51
C MET A 11 -18.75 9.73 -3.99
N LYS A 12 -18.83 10.82 -4.76
CA LYS A 12 -20.10 11.32 -5.34
C LYS A 12 -20.67 10.33 -6.35
N THR A 13 -19.82 9.75 -7.19
CA THR A 13 -20.22 8.70 -8.15
C THR A 13 -20.76 7.47 -7.42
N ALA A 14 -20.08 6.99 -6.38
CA ALA A 14 -20.51 5.86 -5.58
C ALA A 14 -21.83 6.13 -4.85
N MET A 15 -22.06 7.35 -4.36
CA MET A 15 -23.37 7.75 -3.79
C MET A 15 -24.50 7.66 -4.80
N LYS A 16 -24.27 8.07 -6.06
CA LYS A 16 -25.28 8.00 -7.14
C LYS A 16 -25.57 6.56 -7.57
N ALA A 17 -24.57 5.68 -7.49
CA ALA A 17 -24.69 4.27 -7.85
C ALA A 17 -25.49 3.43 -6.84
N LYS A 18 -25.90 4.00 -5.69
CA LYS A 18 -26.71 3.34 -4.64
C LYS A 18 -26.08 2.00 -4.21
N GLU A 19 -26.83 0.89 -4.24
CA GLU A 19 -26.34 -0.42 -3.80
C GLU A 19 -25.10 -0.87 -4.59
N ALA A 20 -25.02 -0.60 -5.89
CA ALA A 20 -23.85 -0.95 -6.70
C ALA A 20 -22.58 -0.17 -6.29
N GLY A 21 -22.75 1.00 -5.65
CA GLY A 21 -21.66 1.82 -5.15
C GLY A 21 -21.34 1.63 -3.67
N LYS A 22 -22.06 0.78 -2.94
CA LYS A 22 -22.02 0.71 -1.46
C LYS A 22 -20.63 0.41 -0.92
N THR A 23 -19.94 -0.60 -1.46
CA THR A 23 -18.58 -0.97 -1.05
C THR A 23 -17.60 0.17 -1.34
N ALA A 24 -17.62 0.72 -2.55
CA ALA A 24 -16.75 1.83 -2.93
C ALA A 24 -16.98 3.06 -2.06
N LEU A 25 -18.24 3.40 -1.79
CA LEU A 25 -18.62 4.53 -0.95
C LEU A 25 -18.08 4.38 0.48
N SER A 26 -18.23 3.18 1.06
CA SER A 26 -17.73 2.87 2.40
C SER A 26 -16.21 3.04 2.49
N VAL A 27 -15.48 2.40 1.56
CA VAL A 27 -14.02 2.44 1.51
C VAL A 27 -13.51 3.87 1.30
N ILE A 28 -14.05 4.60 0.32
CA ILE A 28 -13.62 5.96 0.01
C ILE A 28 -13.86 6.89 1.20
N ARG A 29 -14.98 6.75 1.91
CA ARG A 29 -15.26 7.54 3.13
C ARG A 29 -14.25 7.26 4.23
N MET A 30 -13.92 5.99 4.46
CA MET A 30 -12.89 5.60 5.44
C MET A 30 -11.53 6.19 5.09
N VAL A 31 -11.07 6.03 3.84
CA VAL A 31 -9.79 6.58 3.39
C VAL A 31 -9.72 8.10 3.56
N ARG A 32 -10.78 8.82 3.13
CA ARG A 32 -10.85 10.28 3.29
C ARG A 32 -10.79 10.69 4.77
N ASN A 33 -11.41 9.91 5.66
CA ASN A 33 -11.32 10.14 7.09
C ASN A 33 -9.89 9.90 7.62
N SER A 34 -9.22 8.82 7.19
CA SER A 34 -7.83 8.54 7.54
C SER A 34 -6.87 9.63 7.05
N ILE A 35 -7.09 10.18 5.86
CA ILE A 35 -6.35 11.34 5.33
C ILE A 35 -6.55 12.54 6.26
N ARG A 36 -7.80 12.91 6.55
CA ARG A 36 -8.13 14.04 7.42
C ARG A 36 -7.55 13.88 8.83
N ASN A 37 -7.63 12.68 9.40
CA ASN A 37 -7.05 12.40 10.72
C ASN A 37 -5.52 12.55 10.71
N THR A 38 -4.87 12.15 9.61
CA THR A 38 -3.43 12.33 9.46
C THR A 38 -3.06 13.81 9.35
N GLU A 39 -3.83 14.59 8.59
CA GLU A 39 -3.65 16.05 8.47
C GLU A 39 -3.83 16.77 9.82
N ILE A 40 -4.87 16.42 10.59
CA ILE A 40 -5.12 16.97 11.92
C ILE A 40 -3.96 16.65 12.87
N ASN A 41 -3.53 15.37 12.91
CA ASN A 41 -2.46 14.94 13.79
C ASN A 41 -1.11 15.56 13.40
N GLY A 42 -0.85 15.70 12.09
CA GLY A 42 0.35 16.31 11.55
C GLY A 42 0.32 17.84 11.52
N LYS A 43 -0.83 18.47 11.83
CA LYS A 43 -1.07 19.91 11.71
C LYS A 43 -0.63 20.48 10.35
N CYS A 44 -0.83 19.71 9.28
CA CYS A 44 -0.47 20.08 7.91
C CYS A 44 -1.47 19.50 6.92
N GLU A 45 -1.57 20.09 5.73
CA GLU A 45 -2.26 19.45 4.62
C GLU A 45 -1.33 18.45 3.93
N LEU A 46 -1.87 17.29 3.57
CA LEU A 46 -1.11 16.30 2.81
C LEU A 46 -1.10 16.67 1.34
N ASP A 47 0.06 16.52 0.71
CA ASP A 47 0.19 16.46 -0.73
C ASP A 47 -0.21 15.07 -1.26
N ASP A 48 -0.18 14.88 -2.58
CA ASP A 48 -0.54 13.59 -3.19
C ASP A 48 0.37 12.45 -2.73
N ALA A 49 1.65 12.74 -2.43
CA ALA A 49 2.58 11.75 -1.90
C ALA A 49 2.19 11.29 -0.48
N GLY A 50 1.76 12.24 0.37
CA GLY A 50 1.25 11.96 1.71
C GLY A 50 -0.08 11.20 1.67
N VAL A 51 -0.98 11.58 0.77
CA VAL A 51 -2.26 10.89 0.54
C VAL A 51 -2.01 9.45 0.08
N ALA A 52 -1.12 9.24 -0.88
CA ALA A 52 -0.73 7.90 -1.35
C ALA A 52 -0.14 7.05 -0.21
N ALA A 53 0.61 7.65 0.73
CA ALA A 53 1.13 6.94 1.89
C ALA A 53 0.02 6.49 2.85
N VAL A 54 -1.02 7.31 3.05
CA VAL A 54 -2.21 6.92 3.83
C VAL A 54 -2.96 5.77 3.16
N ILE A 55 -3.18 5.83 1.85
CA ILE A 55 -3.84 4.76 1.09
C ILE A 55 -3.03 3.46 1.17
N ALA A 56 -1.71 3.52 1.05
CA ALA A 56 -0.85 2.35 1.18
C ALA A 56 -0.95 1.71 2.58
N LYS A 57 -1.08 2.52 3.63
CA LYS A 57 -1.31 2.03 5.00
C LYS A 57 -2.65 1.33 5.15
N GLU A 58 -3.73 1.91 4.62
CA GLU A 58 -5.08 1.31 4.61
C GLU A 58 -5.13 -0.02 3.84
N MET A 59 -4.42 -0.10 2.70
CA MET A 59 -4.28 -1.33 1.92
C MET A 59 -3.51 -2.41 2.70
N LYS A 60 -2.44 -2.03 3.39
CA LYS A 60 -1.68 -2.95 4.24
C LYS A 60 -2.55 -3.56 5.34
N GLN A 61 -3.32 -2.73 6.05
CA GLN A 61 -4.22 -3.20 7.10
C GLN A 61 -5.24 -4.22 6.57
N ARG A 62 -5.80 -3.98 5.37
CA ARG A 62 -6.71 -4.94 4.73
C ARG A 62 -6.01 -6.23 4.31
N LYS A 63 -4.76 -6.18 3.82
CA LYS A 63 -3.98 -7.40 3.53
C LYS A 63 -3.73 -8.22 4.80
N GLU A 64 -3.46 -7.57 5.93
CA GLU A 64 -3.28 -8.22 7.22
C GLU A 64 -4.59 -8.86 7.71
N SER A 65 -5.71 -8.13 7.67
CA SER A 65 -7.04 -8.69 7.99
C SER A 65 -7.43 -9.84 7.06
N LEU A 66 -7.15 -9.73 5.77
CA LEU A 66 -7.44 -10.80 4.80
C LEU A 66 -6.74 -12.10 5.18
N ALA A 67 -5.44 -12.03 5.49
CA ALA A 67 -4.69 -13.21 5.90
C ALA A 67 -5.24 -13.83 7.20
N GLU A 68 -5.70 -13.01 8.14
CA GLU A 68 -6.36 -13.48 9.36
C GLU A 68 -7.70 -14.15 9.09
N PHE A 69 -8.54 -13.56 8.22
CA PHE A 69 -9.84 -14.14 7.84
C PHE A 69 -9.69 -15.45 7.07
N GLU A 70 -8.75 -15.52 6.13
CA GLU A 70 -8.44 -16.76 5.40
C GLU A 70 -7.94 -17.86 6.34
N LYS A 71 -7.04 -17.52 7.28
CA LYS A 71 -6.57 -18.46 8.31
C LYS A 71 -7.70 -18.94 9.23
N ALA A 72 -8.67 -18.08 9.51
CA ALA A 72 -9.83 -18.40 10.35
C ALA A 72 -10.98 -19.09 9.58
N GLY A 73 -10.85 -19.35 8.28
CA GLY A 73 -11.90 -19.93 7.45
C GLY A 73 -13.11 -19.02 7.21
N ARG A 74 -12.99 -17.72 7.50
CA ARG A 74 -14.06 -16.71 7.34
C ARG A 74 -14.08 -16.18 5.91
N SER A 75 -14.53 -17.02 4.98
CA SER A 75 -14.59 -16.69 3.55
C SER A 75 -15.46 -15.47 3.25
N ASP A 76 -16.54 -15.28 4.01
CA ASP A 76 -17.41 -14.10 3.95
C ASP A 76 -16.64 -12.79 4.16
N LEU A 77 -15.80 -12.74 5.19
CA LEU A 77 -14.99 -11.57 5.52
C LEU A 77 -13.80 -11.42 4.59
N ALA A 78 -13.23 -12.53 4.12
CA ALA A 78 -12.15 -12.52 3.14
C ALA A 78 -12.62 -11.92 1.80
N ASP A 79 -13.79 -12.32 1.30
CA ASP A 79 -14.36 -11.82 0.05
C ASP A 79 -14.75 -10.34 0.16
N GLN A 80 -15.34 -9.94 1.29
CA GLN A 80 -15.59 -8.53 1.56
C GLN A 80 -14.29 -7.72 1.55
N THR A 81 -13.24 -8.21 2.23
CA THR A 81 -11.95 -7.53 2.30
C THR A 81 -11.30 -7.42 0.92
N LYS A 82 -11.37 -8.47 0.09
CA LYS A 82 -10.90 -8.45 -1.30
C LYS A 82 -11.63 -7.40 -2.13
N ALA A 83 -12.95 -7.29 -1.97
CA ALA A 83 -13.74 -6.26 -2.66
C ALA A 83 -13.34 -4.83 -2.22
N GLU A 84 -13.05 -4.63 -0.93
CA GLU A 84 -12.55 -3.35 -0.43
C GLU A 84 -11.15 -3.00 -0.97
N MET A 85 -10.26 -3.99 -1.00
CA MET A 85 -8.92 -3.85 -1.56
C MET A 85 -8.96 -3.45 -3.05
N ALA A 86 -9.84 -4.06 -3.85
CA ALA A 86 -10.02 -3.71 -5.26
C ALA A 86 -10.46 -2.25 -5.47
N VAL A 87 -11.15 -1.64 -4.50
CA VAL A 87 -11.46 -0.21 -4.54
C VAL A 87 -10.21 0.63 -4.30
N LEU A 88 -9.39 0.27 -3.30
CA LEU A 88 -8.16 1.00 -2.97
C LEU A 88 -7.11 0.93 -4.09
N GLU A 89 -7.00 -0.22 -4.75
CA GLU A 89 -6.02 -0.44 -5.83
C GLU A 89 -6.13 0.57 -6.97
N LYS A 90 -7.32 1.15 -7.20
CA LYS A 90 -7.54 2.20 -8.20
C LYS A 90 -6.73 3.47 -7.92
N TYR A 91 -6.47 3.76 -6.65
CA TYR A 91 -5.76 4.96 -6.19
C TYR A 91 -4.29 4.68 -5.87
N MET A 92 -3.81 3.48 -6.15
CA MET A 92 -2.45 3.07 -5.89
C MET A 92 -1.68 2.88 -7.19
N PRO A 93 -0.37 3.19 -7.22
CA PRO A 93 0.45 2.78 -8.33
C PRO A 93 0.52 1.25 -8.39
N LYS A 94 0.79 0.71 -9.58
CA LYS A 94 0.94 -0.74 -9.79
C LYS A 94 1.85 -1.33 -8.71
N GLN A 95 1.26 -2.24 -7.93
CA GLN A 95 1.96 -2.95 -6.86
C GLN A 95 2.98 -3.89 -7.47
N LEU A 96 4.16 -3.94 -6.86
CA LEU A 96 5.24 -4.84 -7.22
C LEU A 96 5.01 -6.20 -6.56
N THR A 97 5.27 -7.25 -7.31
CA THR A 97 5.38 -8.62 -6.81
C THR A 97 6.66 -8.80 -5.98
N GLU A 98 6.75 -9.87 -5.19
CA GLU A 98 7.97 -10.20 -4.43
C GLU A 98 9.18 -10.33 -5.38
N ASP A 99 8.99 -10.93 -6.56
CA ASP A 99 10.05 -11.09 -7.56
C ASP A 99 10.49 -9.77 -8.18
N GLU A 100 9.56 -8.87 -8.51
CA GLU A 100 9.90 -7.53 -9.00
C GLU A 100 10.64 -6.72 -7.92
N VAL A 101 10.24 -6.83 -6.65
CA VAL A 101 10.98 -6.21 -5.53
C VAL A 101 12.38 -6.83 -5.42
N ALA A 102 12.50 -8.16 -5.50
CA ALA A 102 13.78 -8.84 -5.44
C ALA A 102 14.72 -8.39 -6.57
N GLN A 103 14.19 -8.22 -7.79
CA GLN A 103 14.98 -7.71 -8.91
C GLN A 103 15.49 -6.29 -8.65
N ILE A 104 14.62 -5.38 -8.19
CA ILE A 104 15.02 -4.00 -7.85
C ILE A 104 16.11 -3.99 -6.76
N VAL A 105 16.02 -4.88 -5.77
CA VAL A 105 17.04 -5.01 -4.72
C VAL A 105 18.37 -5.50 -5.33
N ARG A 106 18.37 -6.55 -6.15
CA ARG A 106 19.58 -7.07 -6.82
C ARG A 106 20.24 -6.00 -7.68
N ASP A 107 19.45 -5.26 -8.45
CA ASP A 107 19.95 -4.18 -9.30
C ASP A 107 20.53 -3.03 -8.46
N ALA A 108 19.95 -2.74 -7.29
CA ALA A 108 20.44 -1.69 -6.41
C ALA A 108 21.78 -2.02 -5.74
N ILE A 109 22.10 -3.29 -5.55
CA ILE A 109 23.35 -3.77 -4.94
C ILE A 109 24.34 -4.31 -5.97
N ALA A 110 24.00 -4.30 -7.25
CA ALA A 110 24.86 -4.79 -8.33
C ALA A 110 26.23 -4.08 -8.30
N GLY A 111 27.30 -4.87 -8.36
CA GLY A 111 28.68 -4.36 -8.31
C GLY A 111 29.19 -3.98 -6.92
N GLN A 112 28.40 -4.18 -5.86
CA GLN A 112 28.84 -4.00 -4.47
C GLN A 112 29.12 -5.37 -3.83
N ASP A 113 30.06 -5.42 -2.89
CA ASP A 113 30.28 -6.63 -2.09
C ASP A 113 29.14 -6.77 -1.07
N VAL A 114 28.22 -7.68 -1.39
CA VAL A 114 27.04 -8.01 -0.59
C VAL A 114 27.39 -8.33 0.87
N SER A 115 28.56 -8.90 1.12
CA SER A 115 29.05 -9.28 2.46
C SER A 115 29.31 -8.07 3.36
N SER A 116 29.62 -6.92 2.76
CA SER A 116 29.88 -5.66 3.45
C SER A 116 28.64 -4.79 3.64
N LEU A 117 27.54 -5.12 2.93
CA LEU A 117 26.33 -4.30 2.92
C LEU A 117 25.51 -4.51 4.18
N LYS A 118 25.18 -3.40 4.83
CA LYS A 118 24.22 -3.40 5.93
C LYS A 118 22.82 -3.22 5.36
N MET A 119 21.86 -3.85 6.02
CA MET A 119 20.43 -3.73 5.74
C MET A 119 19.98 -2.27 5.51
N GLY A 120 20.43 -1.36 6.38
CA GLY A 120 20.06 0.04 6.32
C GLY A 120 20.54 0.75 5.05
N ASP A 121 21.68 0.35 4.51
CA ASP A 121 22.25 0.95 3.30
C ASP A 121 21.48 0.51 2.06
N VAL A 122 21.16 -0.78 1.97
CA VAL A 122 20.32 -1.31 0.89
C VAL A 122 18.91 -0.72 0.94
N MET A 123 18.31 -0.61 2.13
CA MET A 123 16.99 0.00 2.29
C MET A 123 16.96 1.47 1.83
N LYS A 124 18.02 2.25 2.10
CA LYS A 124 18.13 3.64 1.62
C LYS A 124 18.13 3.74 0.09
N LEU A 125 18.75 2.77 -0.60
CA LEU A 125 18.82 2.72 -2.07
C LEU A 125 17.51 2.25 -2.70
N VAL A 126 16.84 1.28 -2.07
CA VAL A 126 15.66 0.60 -2.64
C VAL A 126 14.36 1.34 -2.34
N MET A 127 14.18 1.86 -1.13
CA MET A 127 12.91 2.47 -0.69
C MET A 127 12.40 3.57 -1.63
N PRO A 128 13.22 4.49 -2.17
CA PRO A 128 12.76 5.49 -3.14
C PRO A 128 12.20 4.87 -4.43
N LYS A 129 12.71 3.70 -4.86
CA LYS A 129 12.30 3.01 -6.10
C LYS A 129 10.98 2.24 -5.95
N VAL A 130 10.63 1.87 -4.72
CA VAL A 130 9.47 1.01 -4.41
C VAL A 130 8.39 1.72 -3.59
N LYS A 131 8.60 2.99 -3.22
CA LYS A 131 7.68 3.79 -2.41
C LYS A 131 6.27 3.78 -3.03
N GLY A 132 5.27 3.41 -2.23
CA GLY A 132 3.86 3.31 -2.66
C GLY A 132 3.55 2.11 -3.55
N ARG A 133 4.56 1.41 -4.07
CA ARG A 133 4.42 0.24 -4.96
C ARG A 133 4.69 -1.09 -4.26
N ALA A 134 5.33 -1.09 -3.09
CA ALA A 134 5.51 -2.28 -2.28
C ALA A 134 5.39 -1.93 -0.79
N ASP A 135 4.92 -2.90 0.01
CA ASP A 135 4.92 -2.76 1.47
C ASP A 135 6.35 -2.81 2.03
N GLY A 136 6.66 -1.91 2.95
CA GLY A 136 8.02 -1.82 3.53
C GLY A 136 8.46 -3.10 4.26
N LYS A 137 7.53 -3.90 4.81
CA LYS A 137 7.85 -5.19 5.43
C LYS A 137 8.25 -6.21 4.36
N LEU A 138 7.55 -6.25 3.24
CA LEU A 138 7.92 -7.10 2.09
C LEU A 138 9.30 -6.73 1.56
N VAL A 139 9.56 -5.42 1.36
CA VAL A 139 10.88 -4.94 0.90
C VAL A 139 11.96 -5.33 1.89
N SER A 140 11.76 -5.07 3.18
CA SER A 140 12.71 -5.45 4.23
C SER A 140 12.94 -6.97 4.26
N GLN A 141 11.89 -7.80 4.23
CA GLN A 141 12.05 -9.25 4.19
C GLN A 141 12.84 -9.71 2.96
N THR A 142 12.57 -9.12 1.80
CA THR A 142 13.26 -9.44 0.54
C THR A 142 14.74 -9.06 0.60
N VAL A 143 15.06 -7.86 1.08
CA VAL A 143 16.45 -7.43 1.30
C VAL A 143 17.16 -8.38 2.27
N ARG A 144 16.51 -8.74 3.39
CA ARG A 144 17.08 -9.69 4.35
C ARG A 144 17.38 -11.03 3.69
N LYS A 145 16.42 -11.59 2.93
CA LYS A 145 16.60 -12.86 2.22
C LYS A 145 17.80 -12.78 1.27
N ILE A 146 17.93 -11.71 0.49
CA ILE A 146 19.03 -11.54 -0.47
C ILE A 146 20.39 -11.40 0.24
N LEU A 147 20.47 -10.66 1.34
CA LEU A 147 21.72 -10.48 2.09
C LEU A 147 22.12 -11.73 2.90
N GLN A 148 21.17 -12.59 3.28
CA GLN A 148 21.41 -13.81 4.06
C GLN A 148 21.54 -15.07 3.21
N SER A 149 21.01 -15.07 1.99
CA SER A 149 21.20 -16.14 1.02
C SER A 149 22.64 -16.09 0.52
N LYS A 150 23.51 -16.84 1.19
CA LYS A 150 24.84 -17.20 0.70
C LYS A 150 24.75 -18.05 -0.56
#